data_AF-A0AAX4JDW7-F1
#
_entry.id   AF-A0AAX4JDW7-F1
#
_cell.length_a   1.000
_cell.length_b   1.000
_cell.length_c   1.000
_cell.angle_alpha   90.00
_cell.angle_beta   90.00
_cell.angle_gamma   90.00
#
_symmetry.space_group_name_H-M   'P 1'
#
loop_
_entity.id
_entity.type
_entity.pdbx_description
1 polymer ?
#
loop_
_entity_poly.entity_id
_entity_poly.type
_entity_poly.pdbx_seq_one_letter_code
_entity_poly.pdbx_strand_id
1 'polypeptide(L)'
;MFFLFAFVFSDNIEISTSSFDLLIVKSFYIRSSSLDCNSIKISYPGTSLYEIKQKVFYIPNNIKPVRILYLKNSTEYFKKLGTVIRIDFERKICGMIVDAWIMVFVMVSVSMYFIVFCEKPFGIFEV
;
A
#
# COMPACT_ATOMS: atom_id res chain seq x y z
N MET A 1 -10.29 11.48 17.63
CA MET A 1 -9.36 10.51 18.26
C MET A 1 -9.09 9.29 17.37
N PHE A 2 -10.11 8.68 16.74
CA PHE A 2 -9.94 7.54 15.82
C PHE A 2 -9.00 7.81 14.63
N PHE A 3 -9.11 9.00 13.99
CA PHE A 3 -8.20 9.41 12.91
C PHE A 3 -6.73 9.59 13.33
N LEU A 4 -6.48 9.96 14.60
CA LEU A 4 -5.12 10.08 15.13
C LEU A 4 -4.49 8.69 15.34
N PHE A 5 -5.27 7.70 15.75
CA PHE A 5 -4.80 6.32 15.84
C PHE A 5 -4.50 5.69 14.48
N ALA A 6 -5.27 5.99 13.43
CA ALA A 6 -4.99 5.50 12.09
C ALA A 6 -3.60 5.92 11.58
N PHE A 7 -3.13 7.11 11.95
CA PHE A 7 -1.76 7.57 11.66
C PHE A 7 -0.68 6.90 12.51
N VAL A 8 -1.00 6.54 13.75
CA VAL A 8 -0.06 5.93 14.71
C VAL A 8 0.13 4.43 14.47
N PHE A 9 -0.81 3.77 13.77
CA PHE A 9 -0.79 2.31 13.54
C PHE A 9 -0.48 1.89 12.09
N SER A 10 -0.17 2.83 11.19
CA SER A 10 0.25 2.44 9.85
C SER A 10 1.72 2.01 9.87
N ASP A 11 1.95 0.75 10.23
CA ASP A 11 3.23 0.02 10.11
C ASP A 11 3.62 -0.20 8.63
N ASN A 12 2.84 0.34 7.72
CA ASN A 12 3.12 0.37 6.31
C ASN A 12 2.81 1.74 5.70
N ILE A 13 3.47 2.02 4.59
CA ILE A 13 3.14 3.13 3.71
C ILE A 13 2.99 2.59 2.31
N GLU A 14 1.88 2.93 1.67
CA GLU A 14 1.60 2.57 0.29
C GLU A 14 1.82 3.76 -0.63
N ILE A 15 2.51 3.53 -1.73
CA ILE A 15 2.89 4.55 -2.70
C ILE A 15 2.49 4.06 -4.10
N SER A 16 1.72 4.85 -4.84
CA SER A 16 1.48 4.58 -6.26
C SER A 16 2.75 4.78 -7.08
N THR A 17 3.09 3.89 -8.00
CA THR A 17 4.28 4.08 -8.87
C THR A 17 4.15 5.31 -9.78
N SER A 18 2.93 5.78 -10.04
CA SER A 18 2.69 7.03 -10.77
C SER A 18 3.03 8.29 -9.99
N SER A 19 3.26 8.21 -8.68
CA SER A 19 3.51 9.38 -7.83
C SER A 19 4.97 9.82 -7.79
N PHE A 20 5.91 8.99 -8.26
CA PHE A 20 7.34 9.25 -8.21
C PHE A 20 8.08 8.75 -9.46
N ASP A 21 9.28 9.28 -9.68
CA ASP A 21 10.21 8.80 -10.70
C ASP A 21 11.35 8.00 -10.07
N LEU A 22 11.80 8.43 -8.89
CA LEU A 22 12.78 7.72 -8.06
C LEU A 22 12.30 7.67 -6.60
N LEU A 23 12.34 6.48 -6.01
CA LEU A 23 12.08 6.24 -4.59
C LEU A 23 13.37 5.73 -3.92
N ILE A 24 13.75 6.39 -2.84
CA ILE A 24 14.96 6.08 -2.07
C ILE A 24 14.56 5.55 -0.69
N VAL A 25 14.88 4.29 -0.42
CA VAL A 25 14.59 3.64 0.86
C VAL A 25 15.90 3.11 1.43
N LYS A 26 16.45 3.80 2.44
CA LYS A 26 17.79 3.51 2.97
C LYS A 26 18.84 3.51 1.84
N SER A 27 19.43 2.36 1.52
CA SER A 27 20.41 2.16 0.45
C SER A 27 19.80 1.69 -0.87
N PHE A 28 18.48 1.47 -0.93
CA PHE A 28 17.78 1.01 -2.12
C PHE A 28 17.28 2.19 -2.96
N TYR A 29 17.53 2.11 -4.27
CA TYR A 29 17.09 3.07 -5.27
C TYR A 29 16.13 2.37 -6.23
N ILE A 30 14.88 2.81 -6.22
CA ILE A 30 13.79 2.19 -6.98
C ILE A 30 13.31 3.22 -8.00
N ARG A 31 13.41 2.91 -9.29
CA ARG A 31 12.89 3.75 -10.37
C ARG A 31 11.49 3.28 -10.76
N SER A 32 10.54 4.19 -10.92
CA SER A 32 9.18 3.80 -11.30
C SER A 32 9.10 3.25 -12.71
N SER A 33 9.96 3.71 -13.63
CA SER A 33 10.00 3.26 -15.02
C SER A 33 10.46 1.81 -15.21
N SER A 34 11.16 1.23 -14.24
CA SER A 34 11.65 -0.16 -14.30
C SER A 34 10.70 -1.17 -13.64
N LEU A 35 9.55 -0.73 -13.15
CA LEU A 35 8.60 -1.57 -12.43
C LEU A 35 7.39 -1.89 -13.28
N ASP A 36 6.99 -3.16 -13.30
CA ASP A 36 5.72 -3.63 -13.89
C ASP A 36 4.56 -3.65 -12.87
N CYS A 37 4.71 -2.92 -11.76
CA CYS A 37 3.71 -2.80 -10.70
C CYS A 37 3.17 -1.37 -10.62
N ASN A 38 1.97 -1.21 -10.07
CA ASN A 38 1.35 0.11 -9.91
C ASN A 38 1.33 0.61 -8.46
N SER A 39 1.71 -0.22 -7.50
CA SER A 39 1.80 0.12 -6.09
C SER A 39 3.07 -0.46 -5.46
N ILE A 40 3.65 0.28 -4.53
CA ILE A 40 4.74 -0.18 -3.66
C ILE A 40 4.25 -0.05 -2.23
N LYS A 41 4.39 -1.13 -1.47
CA LYS A 41 4.11 -1.15 -0.04
C LYS A 41 5.42 -1.26 0.72
N ILE A 42 5.69 -0.27 1.56
CA ILE A 42 6.85 -0.24 2.44
C ILE A 42 6.35 -0.58 3.84
N SER A 43 6.77 -1.72 4.39
CA SER A 43 6.40 -2.15 5.74
C SER A 43 7.60 -2.02 6.67
N TYR A 44 7.36 -1.56 7.88
CA TYR A 44 8.35 -1.34 8.92
C TYR A 44 7.76 -1.69 10.30
N PRO A 45 8.59 -2.02 11.30
CA PRO A 45 8.07 -2.30 12.63
C PRO A 45 7.40 -1.07 13.24
N GLY A 46 6.23 -1.23 13.86
CA GLY A 46 5.48 -0.15 14.53
C GLY A 46 6.19 0.53 15.70
N THR A 47 7.37 0.04 16.09
CA THR A 47 8.30 0.75 16.98
C THR A 47 8.99 1.92 16.28
N SER A 48 8.75 2.15 15.00
CA SER A 48 9.39 3.20 14.23
C SER A 48 8.45 4.01 13.36
N LEU A 49 8.55 5.34 13.49
CA LEU A 49 7.85 6.32 12.68
C LEU A 49 8.68 6.66 11.43
N TYR A 50 8.13 6.34 10.27
CA TYR A 50 8.67 6.73 8.99
C TYR A 50 7.77 7.74 8.30
N GLU A 51 8.40 8.68 7.62
CA GLU A 51 7.73 9.73 6.86
C GLU A 51 8.27 9.73 5.42
N ILE A 52 7.39 9.85 4.44
CA ILE A 52 7.80 10.09 3.07
C ILE A 52 8.03 11.58 2.88
N LYS A 53 9.20 11.93 2.36
CA LYS A 53 9.48 13.29 1.91
C LYS A 53 9.68 13.33 0.41
N GLN A 54 9.12 14.36 -0.21
CA GLN A 54 9.20 14.59 -1.63
C GLN A 54 10.16 15.74 -1.94
N LYS A 55 11.01 15.55 -2.95
CA LYS A 55 11.78 16.60 -3.61
C LYS A 55 11.44 16.60 -5.09
N VAL A 56 11.08 17.76 -5.60
CA VAL A 56 10.76 17.96 -7.01
C VAL A 56 11.89 18.76 -7.63
N PHE A 57 12.52 18.20 -8.67
CA PHE A 57 13.60 18.85 -9.40
C PHE A 57 13.11 19.25 -10.79
N TYR A 58 13.32 20.52 -11.14
CA TYR A 58 13.07 21.05 -12.47
C TYR A 58 14.40 21.07 -13.22
N ILE A 59 14.53 20.23 -14.23
CA ILE A 59 15.73 20.19 -15.08
C ILE A 59 15.46 21.11 -16.28
N PRO A 60 16.31 22.13 -16.54
CA PRO A 60 16.17 22.94 -17.75
C PRO A 60 16.24 22.01 -18.98
N ASN A 61 15.29 22.17 -19.91
CA ASN A 61 15.01 21.34 -21.10
C ASN A 61 14.16 20.07 -20.89
N ASN A 62 13.69 19.77 -19.68
CA ASN A 62 12.79 18.63 -19.46
C ASN A 62 11.34 19.13 -19.27
N ILE A 63 10.40 18.55 -20.03
CA ILE A 63 8.99 18.99 -20.04
C ILE A 63 8.27 18.61 -18.73
N LYS A 64 8.74 17.57 -18.04
CA LYS A 64 8.16 17.08 -16.78
C LYS A 64 9.15 17.20 -15.63
N PRO A 65 8.70 17.63 -14.44
CA PRO A 65 9.54 17.68 -13.25
C PRO A 65 9.87 16.26 -12.76
N VAL A 66 11.09 16.07 -12.27
CA VAL A 66 11.52 14.80 -11.68
C VAL A 66 11.12 14.76 -10.21
N ARG A 67 10.29 13.78 -9.85
CA ARG A 67 9.76 13.57 -8.50
C ARG A 67 10.56 12.49 -7.78
N ILE A 68 11.31 12.90 -6.78
CA ILE A 68 12.11 12.02 -5.93
C ILE A 68 11.43 11.89 -4.58
N LEU A 69 11.06 10.67 -4.20
CA LEU A 69 10.59 10.34 -2.87
C LEU A 69 11.72 9.70 -2.07
N TYR A 70 11.85 10.06 -0.80
CA TYR A 70 12.76 9.39 0.11
C TYR A 70 12.08 9.12 1.45
N LEU A 71 12.36 7.94 2.00
CA LEU A 71 11.83 7.52 3.28
C LEU A 71 12.74 8.05 4.40
N LYS A 72 12.21 8.97 5.22
CA LYS A 72 12.91 9.52 6.38
C LYS A 72 12.47 8.79 7.64
N ASN A 73 13.43 8.34 8.45
CA ASN A 73 13.14 7.89 9.81
C ASN A 73 12.96 9.12 10.71
N SER A 74 11.75 9.29 11.26
CA SER A 74 11.40 10.38 12.17
C SER A 74 11.33 9.92 13.63
N THR A 75 11.81 8.70 13.94
CA THR A 75 11.99 8.29 15.35
C THR A 75 13.08 9.10 16.04
N GLU A 76 12.69 9.88 17.05
CA GLU A 76 13.64 10.62 17.86
C GLU A 76 14.27 9.77 18.98
N TYR A 77 13.52 8.79 19.49
CA TYR A 77 13.84 8.10 20.75
C TYR A 77 14.67 6.80 20.60
N PHE A 78 14.52 6.06 19.49
CA PHE A 78 15.17 4.74 19.29
C PHE A 78 16.01 4.67 18.00
N LYS A 79 16.88 5.67 17.78
CA LYS A 79 17.72 5.79 16.56
C LYS A 79 18.62 4.60 16.22
N LYS A 80 18.77 3.60 17.10
CA LYS A 80 19.79 2.54 17.02
C LYS A 80 19.31 1.13 16.66
N LEU A 81 18.01 0.89 16.55
CA LEU A 81 17.55 -0.44 16.12
C LEU A 81 17.67 -0.54 14.60
N GLY A 82 18.47 -1.50 14.13
CA GLY A 82 18.54 -1.87 12.72
C GLY A 82 17.19 -2.41 12.27
N THR A 83 16.29 -1.51 11.89
CA THR A 83 14.93 -1.88 11.48
C THR A 83 14.97 -2.61 10.14
N VAL A 84 14.39 -3.79 10.08
CA VAL A 84 14.19 -4.45 8.79
C VAL A 84 13.03 -3.74 8.11
N ILE A 85 13.30 -3.12 6.96
CA ILE A 85 12.25 -2.55 6.11
C ILE A 85 11.98 -3.56 5.01
N ARG A 86 10.72 -3.94 4.86
CA ARG A 86 10.25 -4.78 3.77
C ARG A 86 9.63 -3.90 2.70
N ILE A 87 9.96 -4.18 1.45
CA ILE A 87 9.42 -3.48 0.29
C ILE A 87 8.74 -4.53 -0.58
N ASP A 88 7.42 -4.44 -0.70
CA ASP A 88 6.61 -5.31 -1.53
C ASP A 88 6.14 -4.52 -2.76
N PHE A 89 6.24 -5.15 -3.93
CA PHE A 89 5.80 -4.59 -5.20
C PHE A 89 4.46 -5.23 -5.56
N GLU A 90 3.40 -4.43 -5.60
CA GLU A 90 2.04 -4.94 -5.71
C GLU A 90 1.35 -4.39 -6.97
N ARG A 91 0.62 -5.27 -7.66
CA ARG A 91 -0.32 -4.88 -8.71
C ARG A 91 -1.72 -4.85 -8.12
N LYS A 92 -2.27 -3.64 -8.04
CA LYS A 92 -3.61 -3.38 -7.51
C LYS A 92 -4.57 -3.02 -8.64
N ILE A 93 -5.81 -3.48 -8.54
CA ILE A 93 -6.90 -3.07 -9.41
C ILE A 93 -7.92 -2.40 -8.49
N CYS A 94 -8.32 -1.16 -8.78
CA CYS A 94 -9.25 -0.39 -7.94
C CYS A 94 -8.88 -0.39 -6.43
N GLY A 95 -7.59 -0.29 -6.11
CA GLY A 95 -7.08 -0.20 -4.73
C GLY A 95 -6.85 -1.53 -4.01
N MET A 96 -7.21 -2.68 -4.60
CA MET A 96 -7.00 -4.00 -3.99
C MET A 96 -6.04 -4.86 -4.81
N ILE A 97 -5.26 -5.71 -4.15
CA ILE A 97 -4.42 -6.72 -4.81
C ILE A 97 -5.31 -7.75 -5.54
N VAL A 98 -4.76 -8.41 -6.57
CA VAL A 98 -5.50 -9.39 -7.38
C VAL A 98 -6.07 -10.52 -6.53
N ASP A 99 -5.30 -11.03 -5.56
CA ASP A 99 -5.74 -12.12 -4.68
C ASP A 99 -6.98 -11.74 -3.84
N ALA A 100 -7.06 -10.47 -3.41
CA ALA A 100 -8.23 -9.96 -2.69
C ALA A 100 -9.45 -9.90 -3.61
N TRP A 101 -9.28 -9.53 -4.89
CA TRP A 101 -10.37 -9.59 -5.87
C TRP A 101 -10.86 -11.01 -6.09
N ILE A 102 -9.97 -11.99 -6.21
CA ILE A 102 -10.33 -13.40 -6.35
C ILE A 102 -11.20 -13.84 -5.17
N MET A 103 -10.79 -13.49 -3.95
CA MET A 103 -11.57 -13.79 -2.75
C MET A 103 -12.95 -13.14 -2.77
N VAL A 104 -13.05 -11.86 -3.17
CA VAL A 104 -14.34 -11.16 -3.33
C VAL A 104 -15.23 -11.87 -4.36
N PHE A 105 -14.69 -12.25 -5.52
CA PHE A 105 -15.44 -12.98 -6.54
C PHE A 105 -15.97 -14.31 -6.02
N VAL A 106 -15.13 -15.09 -5.32
CA VAL A 106 -15.56 -16.36 -4.72
C VAL A 106 -16.69 -16.14 -3.71
N MET A 107 -16.56 -15.15 -2.81
CA MET A 107 -17.61 -14.84 -1.84
C MET A 107 -18.93 -14.42 -2.49
N VAL A 108 -18.86 -13.62 -3.56
CA VAL A 108 -20.03 -13.20 -4.32
C VAL A 108 -20.67 -14.39 -5.03
N SER A 109 -19.88 -15.23 -5.71
CA SER A 109 -20.40 -16.43 -6.39
C SER A 109 -21.07 -17.40 -5.42
N VAL A 110 -20.45 -17.66 -4.27
CA VAL A 110 -21.04 -18.52 -3.22
C VAL A 110 -22.33 -17.91 -2.70
N SER A 111 -22.34 -16.61 -2.38
CA SER A 111 -23.54 -15.93 -1.88
C SER A 111 -24.69 -15.97 -2.89
N MET A 112 -24.41 -15.71 -4.17
CA MET A 112 -25.40 -15.77 -5.24
C MET A 112 -25.94 -17.19 -5.43
N TYR A 113 -25.08 -18.22 -5.34
CA TYR A 113 -25.52 -19.62 -5.38
C TYR A 113 -26.51 -19.92 -4.25
N PHE A 114 -26.19 -19.52 -3.01
CA PHE A 114 -27.09 -19.71 -1.87
C PHE A 114 -28.43 -18.96 -2.05
N ILE A 115 -28.43 -17.74 -2.58
CA ILE A 115 -29.66 -16.97 -2.81
C ILE A 115 -30.56 -17.60 -3.87
N VAL A 116 -29.97 -18.12 -4.95
CA VAL A 116 -30.74 -18.63 -6.10
C VAL A 116 -31.20 -20.07 -5.91
N PHE A 117 -30.36 -20.92 -5.31
CA PHE A 117 -30.59 -22.37 -5.28
C PHE A 117 -30.95 -22.92 -3.90
N CYS A 118 -30.78 -22.16 -2.82
CA CYS A 118 -31.32 -22.56 -1.52
C CYS A 118 -32.67 -21.90 -1.30
N GLU A 119 -33.75 -22.69 -1.31
CA GLU A 119 -35.11 -22.21 -1.00
C GLU A 119 -35.23 -21.65 0.44
N LYS A 120 -34.35 -22.10 1.35
CA LYS A 120 -34.21 -21.60 2.72
C LYS A 120 -32.73 -21.37 3.05
N PRO A 121 -32.09 -20.28 2.61
CA PRO A 121 -30.66 -20.05 2.83
C PRO A 121 -30.31 -19.90 4.32
N PHE A 122 -31.30 -19.57 5.16
CA PHE A 122 -31.12 -19.39 6.60
C PHE A 122 -32.06 -20.23 7.48
N GLY A 123 -32.97 -21.05 6.95
CA GLY A 123 -33.79 -21.99 7.74
C GLY A 123 -34.57 -21.45 8.95
N ILE A 124 -34.67 -20.13 9.17
CA ILE A 124 -35.14 -19.53 10.43
C ILE A 124 -36.58 -18.99 10.37
N PHE A 125 -37.17 -18.83 9.18
CA PHE A 125 -38.56 -18.39 9.06
C PHE A 125 -39.43 -19.55 8.57
N GLU A 126 -39.85 -20.39 9.51
CA GLU A 126 -41.07 -21.18 9.38
C GLU A 126 -42.21 -20.31 9.91
N VAL A 127 -43.11 -19.89 9.02
CA VAL A 127 -44.42 -19.32 9.37
C VAL A 127 -45.47 -20.41 9.17
#